data_AF-A0A3N7A415-F1
#
_entry.id   AF-A0A3N7A415-F1
#
_cell.length_a   1.000
_cell.length_b   1.000
_cell.length_c   1.000
_cell.angle_alpha   90.00
_cell.angle_beta   90.00
_cell.angle_gamma   90.00
#
_symmetry.space_group_name_H-M   'P 1'
#
loop_
_entity.id
_entity.type
_entity.pdbx_description
1 polymer ?
#
loop_
_entity_poly.entity_id
_entity_poly.type
_entity_poly.pdbx_seq_one_letter_code
_entity_poly.pdbx_strand_id
1 'polypeptide(L)'
;MSIGASFFAIDRYRLRGLVIDPTSVPGYLRTPADEEGPHAQQTVEQAWDVVRSLLPAAVDGEFLEGTGGMGCIYLTASHVERSAARIAPLDMQALARDFASDPDGFAELYWSAFWQENAPRLLVFLQGVQRFFADAAARRDAVVFYIA
;
A
#
# COMPACT_ATOMS: atom_id res chain seq x y z
N MET A 1 10.88 16.34 -7.58
CA MET A 1 10.36 14.98 -7.88
C MET A 1 9.23 14.71 -6.91
N SER A 2 8.13 14.14 -7.39
CA SER A 2 6.97 13.83 -6.54
C SER A 2 7.06 12.38 -6.10
N ILE A 3 7.06 12.14 -4.78
CA ILE A 3 7.20 10.83 -4.15
C ILE A 3 5.91 10.03 -4.30
N GLY A 4 5.97 8.83 -4.86
CA GLY A 4 4.80 7.97 -5.08
C GLY A 4 4.92 6.60 -4.42
N ALA A 5 3.80 5.94 -4.14
CA ALA A 5 3.82 4.56 -3.67
C ALA A 5 2.77 3.64 -4.32
N SER A 6 3.03 2.34 -4.27
CA SER A 6 2.12 1.30 -4.71
C SER A 6 2.21 0.06 -3.84
N PHE A 7 1.10 -0.65 -3.71
CA PHE A 7 1.02 -2.01 -3.17
C PHE A 7 1.12 -3.01 -4.32
N PHE A 8 1.85 -4.09 -4.10
CA PHE A 8 2.06 -5.18 -5.07
C PHE A 8 1.74 -6.50 -4.40
N ALA A 9 0.80 -7.26 -4.95
CA ALA A 9 0.48 -8.60 -4.48
C ALA A 9 1.37 -9.60 -5.21
N ILE A 10 2.04 -10.46 -4.46
CA ILE A 10 3.07 -11.36 -4.98
C ILE A 10 2.87 -12.76 -4.39
N ASP A 11 3.35 -13.78 -5.09
CA ASP A 11 3.36 -15.12 -4.55
C ASP A 11 4.15 -15.17 -3.22
N ARG A 12 3.59 -15.86 -2.22
CA ARG A 12 4.16 -15.91 -0.87
C ARG A 12 5.55 -16.54 -0.81
N TYR A 13 5.91 -17.40 -1.77
CA TYR A 13 7.25 -17.99 -1.85
C TYR A 13 8.24 -17.04 -2.53
N ARG A 14 7.78 -16.18 -3.45
CA ARG A 14 8.60 -15.14 -4.08
C ARG A 14 9.07 -14.08 -3.09
N LEU A 15 8.26 -13.74 -2.08
CA LEU A 15 8.65 -12.81 -1.03
C LEU A 15 10.00 -13.19 -0.39
N ARG A 16 10.25 -14.48 -0.16
CA ARG A 16 11.50 -14.94 0.45
C ARG A 16 12.73 -14.55 -0.37
N GLY A 17 12.63 -14.62 -1.71
CA GLY A 17 13.71 -14.22 -2.60
C GLY A 17 14.02 -12.72 -2.48
N LEU A 18 12.97 -11.90 -2.42
CA LEU A 18 13.09 -10.44 -2.26
C LEU A 18 13.65 -10.04 -0.89
N VAL A 19 13.35 -10.79 0.17
CA VAL A 19 13.93 -10.55 1.49
C VAL A 19 15.42 -10.93 1.54
N ILE A 20 15.82 -11.98 0.82
CA ILE A 20 17.22 -12.40 0.72
C ILE A 20 18.05 -11.42 -0.12
N ASP A 21 17.49 -10.92 -1.22
CA ASP A 21 18.11 -9.90 -2.07
C ASP A 21 17.15 -8.71 -2.28
N PRO A 22 17.14 -7.75 -1.34
CA PRO A 22 16.29 -6.56 -1.44
C PRO A 22 16.59 -5.68 -2.65
N THR A 23 17.82 -5.73 -3.17
CA THR A 23 18.22 -4.89 -4.32
C THR A 23 17.50 -5.30 -5.61
N SER A 24 16.98 -6.53 -5.66
CA SER A 24 16.18 -7.04 -6.78
C SER A 24 14.74 -6.52 -6.82
N VAL A 25 14.23 -5.95 -5.71
CA VAL A 25 12.83 -5.50 -5.59
C VAL A 25 12.41 -4.55 -6.73
N PRO A 26 13.13 -3.46 -7.04
CA PRO A 26 12.69 -2.54 -8.10
C PRO A 26 12.61 -3.18 -9.48
N GLY A 27 13.51 -4.14 -9.76
CA GLY A 27 13.49 -4.90 -11.02
C GLY A 27 12.27 -5.79 -11.09
N TYR A 28 12.02 -6.57 -10.02
CA TYR A 28 10.89 -7.47 -9.92
C TYR A 28 9.53 -6.75 -10.03
N LEU A 29 9.38 -5.61 -9.36
CA LEU A 29 8.12 -4.84 -9.37
C LEU A 29 7.79 -4.25 -10.75
N ARG A 30 8.76 -4.19 -11.67
CA ARG A 30 8.56 -3.74 -13.06
C ARG A 30 8.31 -4.90 -14.03
N THR A 31 8.49 -6.14 -13.58
CA THR A 31 8.25 -7.33 -14.39
C THR A 31 6.75 -7.51 -14.62
N PRO A 32 6.29 -7.77 -15.86
CA PRO A 32 4.91 -8.11 -16.15
C PRO A 32 4.41 -9.34 -15.38
N ALA A 33 3.11 -9.39 -15.06
CA ALA A 33 2.52 -10.48 -14.28
C ALA A 33 2.61 -11.84 -14.98
N ASP A 34 2.53 -11.86 -16.32
CA ASP A 34 2.69 -13.04 -17.17
C ASP A 34 4.15 -13.55 -17.26
N GLU A 35 5.11 -12.74 -16.79
CA GLU A 35 6.54 -13.05 -16.72
C GLU A 35 7.02 -13.27 -15.27
N GLU A 36 6.16 -13.80 -14.40
CA GLU A 36 6.40 -14.03 -12.96
C GLU A 36 6.44 -12.77 -12.07
N GLY A 37 6.09 -11.60 -12.62
CA GLY A 37 5.94 -10.36 -11.85
C GLY A 37 4.76 -10.39 -10.85
N PRO A 38 4.48 -9.25 -10.18
CA PRO A 38 3.38 -9.15 -9.23
C PRO A 38 2.03 -9.55 -9.84
N HIS A 39 1.23 -10.32 -9.09
CA HIS A 39 -0.11 -10.74 -9.50
C HIS A 39 -1.08 -9.56 -9.66
N ALA A 40 -0.90 -8.51 -8.86
CA ALA A 40 -1.72 -7.31 -8.89
C ALA A 40 -0.95 -6.10 -8.34
N GLN A 41 -1.36 -4.91 -8.76
CA GLN A 41 -0.85 -3.63 -8.25
C GLN A 41 -2.00 -2.70 -7.88
N GLN A 42 -1.87 -1.99 -6.76
CA GLN A 42 -2.71 -0.85 -6.39
C GLN A 42 -1.82 0.36 -6.11
N THR A 43 -1.85 1.35 -7.00
CA THR A 43 -1.17 2.63 -6.76
C THR A 43 -1.94 3.49 -5.75
N VAL A 44 -1.22 4.25 -4.94
CA VAL A 44 -1.76 5.34 -4.13
C VAL A 44 -1.09 6.66 -4.45
N GLU A 45 -0.25 6.69 -5.49
CA GLU A 45 0.50 7.87 -5.93
C GLU A 45 1.12 8.64 -4.75
N GLN A 46 0.96 9.96 -4.69
CA GLN A 46 1.41 10.81 -3.59
C GLN A 46 0.56 10.72 -2.32
N ALA A 47 -0.56 9.97 -2.33
CA ALA A 47 -1.41 9.81 -1.16
C ALA A 47 -0.86 8.80 -0.15
N TRP A 48 0.33 8.23 -0.39
CA TRP A 48 0.89 7.15 0.41
C TRP A 48 0.98 7.46 1.91
N ASP A 49 1.29 8.71 2.27
CA ASP A 49 1.41 9.14 3.67
C ASP A 49 0.02 9.25 4.35
N VAL A 50 -0.95 9.76 3.60
CA VAL A 50 -2.36 9.79 4.02
C VAL A 50 -2.93 8.38 4.14
N VAL A 51 -2.71 7.52 3.15
CA VAL A 51 -3.19 6.13 3.16
C VAL A 51 -2.60 5.35 4.33
N ARG A 52 -1.29 5.46 4.61
CA ARG A 52 -0.70 4.76 5.77
C ARG A 52 -1.25 5.27 7.11
N SER A 53 -1.61 6.56 7.18
CA SER A 53 -2.19 7.16 8.38
C SER A 53 -3.63 6.70 8.61
N LEU A 54 -4.45 6.66 7.54
CA LEU A 54 -5.87 6.28 7.63
C LEU A 54 -6.08 4.76 7.66
N LEU A 55 -5.19 3.99 7.03
CA LEU A 55 -5.22 2.53 6.96
C LEU A 55 -3.92 1.93 7.49
N PRO A 56 -3.60 2.09 8.79
CA PRO A 56 -2.34 1.57 9.36
C PRO A 56 -2.21 0.05 9.21
N ALA A 57 -3.35 -0.67 9.17
CA ALA A 57 -3.35 -2.11 8.89
C ALA A 57 -2.76 -2.46 7.51
N ALA A 58 -2.84 -1.58 6.51
CA ALA A 58 -2.29 -1.84 5.17
C ALA A 58 -0.75 -1.83 5.14
N VAL A 59 -0.12 -1.28 6.18
CA VAL A 59 1.35 -1.18 6.33
C VAL A 59 1.84 -1.86 7.61
N ASP A 60 1.03 -2.73 8.22
CA ASP A 60 1.33 -3.49 9.44
C ASP A 60 2.22 -4.71 9.13
N GLY A 61 3.37 -4.42 8.54
CA GLY A 61 4.36 -5.38 8.08
C GLY A 61 5.77 -5.04 8.55
N GLU A 62 6.76 -5.63 7.90
CA GLU A 62 8.16 -5.44 8.23
C GLU A 62 8.85 -4.54 7.19
N PHE A 63 9.75 -3.67 7.67
CA PHE A 63 10.51 -2.81 6.76
C PHE A 63 11.61 -3.61 6.07
N LEU A 64 11.77 -3.39 4.76
CA LEU A 64 12.79 -4.01 3.93
C LEU A 64 13.79 -2.95 3.49
N GLU A 65 14.97 -2.97 4.12
CA GLU A 65 16.07 -2.07 3.79
C GLU A 65 16.81 -2.52 2.52
N GLY A 66 17.55 -1.61 1.88
CA GLY A 66 18.41 -1.95 0.73
C GLY A 66 17.67 -2.12 -0.60
N THR A 67 16.41 -1.69 -0.69
CA THR A 67 15.60 -1.80 -1.91
C THR A 67 15.84 -0.68 -2.93
N GLY A 68 16.55 0.39 -2.55
CA GLY A 68 16.79 1.56 -3.40
C GLY A 68 15.59 2.53 -3.51
N GLY A 69 14.43 2.18 -2.94
CA GLY A 69 13.32 3.10 -2.70
C GLY A 69 13.50 3.90 -1.41
N MET A 70 12.65 4.91 -1.21
CA MET A 70 12.65 5.66 0.05
C MET A 70 11.98 4.90 1.19
N GLY A 71 11.18 3.89 0.87
CA GLY A 71 10.61 2.98 1.84
C GLY A 71 10.08 1.72 1.17
N CYS A 72 10.24 0.58 1.83
CA CYS A 72 9.67 -0.68 1.39
C CYS A 72 9.19 -1.44 2.62
N ILE A 73 7.92 -1.82 2.62
CA ILE A 73 7.31 -2.64 3.69
C ILE A 73 6.80 -3.91 3.03
N TYR A 74 7.06 -5.06 3.64
CA TYR A 74 6.49 -6.31 3.19
C TYR A 74 5.54 -6.91 4.24
N LEU A 75 4.48 -7.51 3.75
CA LEU A 75 3.49 -8.24 4.51
C LEU A 75 3.52 -9.68 4.03
N THR A 76 3.78 -10.62 4.93
CA THR A 76 3.60 -12.04 4.66
C THR A 76 2.13 -12.33 4.39
N ALA A 77 1.79 -13.47 3.78
CA ALA A 77 0.40 -13.84 3.54
C ALA A 77 -0.48 -13.78 4.81
N SER A 78 0.07 -14.17 5.97
CA SER A 78 -0.64 -14.06 7.25
C SER A 78 -0.83 -12.62 7.72
N HIS A 79 0.13 -11.73 7.46
CA HIS A 79 -0.06 -10.29 7.69
C HIS A 79 -1.16 -9.74 6.77
N VAL A 80 -1.18 -10.13 5.49
CA VAL A 80 -2.19 -9.71 4.52
C VAL A 80 -3.59 -10.18 4.93
N GLU A 81 -3.76 -11.43 5.35
CA GLU A 81 -5.04 -11.96 5.85
C GLU A 81 -5.56 -11.15 7.06
N ARG A 82 -4.70 -10.87 8.05
CA ARG A 82 -5.06 -10.06 9.21
C ARG A 82 -5.40 -8.61 8.81
N SER A 83 -4.61 -8.04 7.90
CA SER A 83 -4.80 -6.68 7.42
C SER A 83 -6.12 -6.54 6.68
N ALA A 84 -6.42 -7.47 5.77
CA ALA A 84 -7.68 -7.53 5.05
C ALA A 84 -8.87 -7.64 6.02
N ALA A 85 -8.79 -8.50 7.05
CA ALA A 85 -9.84 -8.61 8.06
C ALA A 85 -10.07 -7.32 8.86
N ARG A 86 -9.01 -6.54 9.12
CA ARG A 86 -9.10 -5.24 9.81
C ARG A 86 -9.58 -4.11 8.91
N ILE A 87 -9.28 -4.15 7.61
CA ILE A 87 -9.65 -3.14 6.62
C ILE A 87 -11.09 -3.36 6.12
N ALA A 88 -11.55 -4.62 6.04
CA ALA A 88 -12.87 -4.98 5.52
C ALA A 88 -14.06 -4.25 6.19
N PRO A 89 -14.13 -4.09 7.53
CA PRO A 89 -15.28 -3.42 8.17
C PRO A 89 -15.20 -1.89 8.12
N LEU A 90 -14.10 -1.30 7.63
CA LEU A 90 -13.93 0.15 7.65
C LEU A 90 -14.80 0.84 6.59
N ASP A 91 -15.42 1.95 6.97
CA ASP A 91 -16.13 2.84 6.07
C ASP A 91 -15.15 3.82 5.43
N MET A 92 -14.73 3.51 4.19
CA MET A 92 -13.78 4.34 3.44
C MET A 92 -14.32 5.74 3.17
N GLN A 93 -15.64 5.89 3.02
CA GLN A 93 -16.27 7.19 2.78
C GLN A 93 -16.24 8.05 4.04
N ALA A 94 -16.51 7.44 5.21
CA ALA A 94 -16.35 8.13 6.48
C ALA A 94 -14.89 8.56 6.70
N LEU A 95 -13.92 7.66 6.48
CA LEU A 95 -12.49 8.00 6.64
C LEU A 95 -12.04 9.17 5.75
N ALA A 96 -12.42 9.17 4.47
CA ALA A 96 -12.07 10.24 3.55
C ALA A 96 -12.73 11.58 3.94
N ARG A 97 -13.99 11.55 4.39
CA ARG A 97 -14.71 12.74 4.87
C ARG A 97 -14.06 13.29 6.13
N ASP A 98 -13.78 12.43 7.09
CA ASP A 98 -13.25 12.84 8.39
C ASP A 98 -11.84 13.45 8.20
N PHE A 99 -11.00 12.86 7.34
CA PHE A 99 -9.72 13.43 6.91
C PHE A 99 -9.86 14.82 6.26
N ALA A 100 -10.84 15.00 5.36
CA ALA A 100 -11.08 16.27 4.70
C ALA A 100 -11.61 17.36 5.65
N SER A 101 -12.25 16.96 6.75
CA SER A 101 -12.82 17.88 7.75
C SER A 101 -11.85 18.29 8.87
N ASP A 102 -10.66 17.68 8.93
CA ASP A 102 -9.64 17.95 9.96
C ASP A 102 -8.31 18.41 9.32
N PRO A 103 -8.23 19.66 8.84
CA PRO A 103 -7.02 20.19 8.20
C PRO A 103 -5.81 20.17 9.14
N ASP A 104 -6.01 20.53 10.40
CA ASP A 104 -4.92 20.69 11.37
C ASP A 104 -4.38 19.35 11.87
N GLY A 105 -5.24 18.34 12.05
CA GLY A 105 -4.84 17.02 12.52
C GLY A 105 -3.93 16.24 11.56
N PHE A 106 -3.90 16.62 10.27
CA PHE A 106 -3.12 15.94 9.24
C PHE A 106 -2.11 16.83 8.52
N ALA A 107 -1.87 18.06 9.02
CA ALA A 107 -1.03 19.05 8.35
C ALA A 107 0.40 18.56 8.07
N GLU A 108 0.94 17.69 8.93
CA GLU A 108 2.30 17.14 8.79
C GLU A 108 2.44 16.05 7.72
N LEU A 109 1.33 15.48 7.21
CA LEU A 109 1.39 14.43 6.21
C LEU A 109 1.78 14.99 4.83
N TYR A 110 2.58 14.22 4.09
CA TYR A 110 2.98 14.55 2.73
C TYR A 110 1.75 14.78 1.85
N TRP A 111 1.67 15.99 1.27
CA TRP A 111 0.59 16.43 0.38
C TRP A 111 -0.82 16.44 1.03
N SER A 112 -0.91 16.55 2.36
CA SER A 112 -2.18 16.55 3.11
C SER A 112 -3.22 17.55 2.56
N ALA A 113 -2.85 18.83 2.43
CA ALA A 113 -3.74 19.89 1.94
C ALA A 113 -4.31 19.57 0.54
N PHE A 114 -3.48 19.08 -0.38
CA PHE A 114 -3.95 18.66 -1.70
C PHE A 114 -4.98 17.54 -1.59
N TRP A 115 -4.74 16.52 -0.76
CA TRP A 115 -5.65 15.40 -0.61
C TRP A 115 -6.94 15.76 0.13
N GLN A 116 -6.91 16.75 1.03
CA GLN A 116 -8.11 17.27 1.69
C GLN A 116 -9.03 17.98 0.69
N GLU A 117 -8.47 18.80 -0.20
CA GLU A 117 -9.20 19.42 -1.30
C GLU A 117 -9.69 18.41 -2.35
N ASN A 118 -9.01 17.25 -2.46
CA ASN A 118 -9.29 16.20 -3.43
C ASN A 118 -9.82 14.91 -2.79
N ALA A 119 -10.60 15.03 -1.71
CA ALA A 119 -11.13 13.89 -0.95
C ALA A 119 -11.86 12.81 -1.80
N PRO A 120 -12.63 13.15 -2.86
CA PRO A 120 -13.22 12.13 -3.73
C PRO A 120 -12.17 11.25 -4.44
N ARG A 121 -11.01 11.81 -4.78
CA ARG A 121 -9.90 11.04 -5.39
C ARG A 121 -9.21 10.17 -4.34
N LEU A 122 -9.01 10.69 -3.13
CA LEU A 122 -8.50 9.90 -2.00
C LEU A 122 -9.42 8.70 -1.69
N LEU A 123 -10.73 8.89 -1.70
CA LEU A 123 -11.71 7.83 -1.49
C LEU A 123 -11.53 6.67 -2.49
N VAL A 124 -11.29 6.97 -3.77
CA VAL A 124 -11.02 5.94 -4.79
C VAL A 124 -9.79 5.11 -4.43
N PHE A 125 -8.73 5.74 -3.91
CA PHE A 125 -7.55 5.01 -3.44
C PHE A 125 -7.84 4.15 -2.21
N LEU A 126 -8.55 4.67 -1.22
CA LEU A 126 -8.91 3.90 -0.02
C LEU A 126 -9.77 2.66 -0.37
N GLN A 127 -10.76 2.82 -1.25
CA GLN A 127 -11.58 1.73 -1.76
C GLN A 127 -10.76 0.74 -2.60
N GLY A 128 -9.82 1.23 -3.41
CA GLY A 128 -8.89 0.40 -4.17
C GLY A 128 -8.01 -0.46 -3.25
N VAL A 129 -7.45 0.13 -2.19
CA VAL A 129 -6.66 -0.59 -1.17
C VAL A 129 -7.51 -1.64 -0.47
N GLN A 130 -8.76 -1.30 -0.08
CA GLN A 130 -9.68 -2.26 0.53
C GLN A 130 -9.91 -3.50 -0.35
N ARG A 131 -10.25 -3.29 -1.63
CA ARG A 131 -10.47 -4.37 -2.59
C ARG A 131 -9.19 -5.17 -2.83
N PHE A 132 -8.06 -4.49 -3.03
CA PHE A 132 -6.77 -5.10 -3.24
C PHE A 132 -6.39 -6.06 -2.11
N PHE A 133 -6.57 -5.65 -0.84
CA PHE A 133 -6.26 -6.51 0.31
C PHE A 133 -7.21 -7.70 0.43
N ALA A 134 -8.50 -7.53 0.12
CA ALA A 134 -9.45 -8.64 0.09
C ALA A 134 -9.04 -9.69 -0.96
N ASP A 135 -8.69 -9.24 -2.17
CA ASP A 135 -8.29 -10.11 -3.27
C ASP A 135 -6.94 -10.79 -3.00
N ALA A 136 -5.96 -10.07 -2.45
CA ALA A 136 -4.65 -10.61 -2.07
C ALA A 136 -4.79 -11.67 -0.96
N ALA A 137 -5.63 -11.43 0.05
CA ALA A 137 -5.91 -12.40 1.10
C ALA A 137 -6.59 -13.67 0.53
N ALA A 138 -7.54 -13.52 -0.40
CA ALA A 138 -8.21 -14.65 -1.04
C ALA A 138 -7.23 -15.57 -1.81
N ARG A 139 -6.20 -14.98 -2.44
CA ARG A 139 -5.12 -15.72 -3.12
C ARG A 139 -4.01 -16.21 -2.19
N ARG A 140 -4.01 -15.77 -0.93
CA ARG A 140 -2.92 -15.98 0.04
C ARG A 140 -1.59 -15.41 -0.46
N ASP A 141 -1.66 -14.27 -1.12
CA ASP A 141 -0.50 -13.52 -1.58
C ASP A 141 0.22 -12.86 -0.40
N ALA A 142 1.53 -12.66 -0.55
CA ALA A 142 2.25 -11.63 0.20
C ALA A 142 2.04 -10.27 -0.47
N VAL A 143 2.27 -9.17 0.25
CA VAL A 143 2.19 -7.81 -0.29
C VAL A 143 3.49 -7.07 -0.05
N VAL A 144 3.95 -6.31 -1.05
CA VAL A 144 5.02 -5.32 -0.91
C VAL A 144 4.42 -3.94 -1.12
N PHE A 145 4.62 -3.03 -0.16
CA PHE A 145 4.33 -1.61 -0.29
C PHE A 145 5.64 -0.87 -0.54
N TYR A 146 5.79 -0.27 -1.72
CA TYR A 146 7.03 0.34 -2.18
C TYR A 146 6.83 1.84 -2.47
N ILE A 147 7.70 2.67 -1.88
CA ILE A 147 7.71 4.13 -1.98
C ILE A 147 8.95 4.56 -2.77
N ALA A 148 8.74 5.26 -3.89
CA ALA A 148 9.76 5.66 -4.87
C ALA A 148 9.82 7.17 -5.10
#